data_AF-M0CP75-F1
#
_entry.id   AF-M0CP75-F1
#
_cell.length_a   1.000
_cell.length_b   1.000
_cell.length_c   1.000
_cell.angle_alpha   90.00
_cell.angle_beta   90.00
_cell.angle_gamma   90.00
#
_symmetry.space_group_name_H-M   'P 1'
#
loop_
_entity.id
_entity.type
_entity.pdbx_description
1 polymer ?
#
loop_
_entity_poly.entity_id
_entity_poly.type
_entity_poly.pdbx_seq_one_letter_code
_entity_poly.pdbx_strand_id
1 'polypeptide(L)'
;MDPLEDWLETPQMNNRLLQYTVQTTTTMLDIVIILLLVALVIQFPIGILLYLDAKRLDLKNPELYWLGVIVPAGGFAVILYYLSERKTLLKNEPEMP
;
A
#
# COMPACT_ATOMS: atom_id res chain seq x y z
N MET A 1 15.86 -36.91 -18.67
CA MET A 1 16.24 -35.61 -18.08
C MET A 1 16.30 -34.61 -19.21
N ASP A 2 15.52 -33.55 -19.13
CA ASP A 2 15.54 -32.46 -20.11
C ASP A 2 16.74 -31.54 -19.81
N PRO A 3 17.64 -31.28 -20.77
CA PRO A 3 18.76 -30.36 -20.58
C PRO A 3 18.33 -28.97 -20.09
N LEU A 4 17.12 -28.52 -20.42
CA LEU A 4 16.62 -27.20 -20.04
C LEU A 4 16.29 -27.09 -18.55
N GLU A 5 15.87 -28.19 -17.93
CA GLU A 5 15.56 -28.26 -16.51
C GLU A 5 16.83 -28.15 -15.66
N ASP A 6 17.91 -28.80 -16.10
CA ASP A 6 19.24 -28.72 -15.48
C ASP A 6 19.80 -27.29 -15.46
N TRP A 7 19.59 -26.53 -16.55
CA TRP A 7 20.00 -25.12 -16.63
C TRP A 7 19.24 -24.21 -15.64
N LEU A 8 17.97 -24.52 -15.37
CA LEU A 8 17.12 -23.75 -14.46
C LEU A 8 17.51 -23.96 -12.99
N GLU A 9 18.03 -25.13 -12.63
CA GLU A 9 18.39 -25.47 -11.25
C GLU A 9 19.81 -25.06 -10.85
N THR A 10 20.61 -24.51 -11.77
CA THR A 10 21.98 -24.11 -11.46
C THR A 10 22.02 -23.02 -10.37
N PRO A 11 22.99 -23.05 -9.43
CA PRO A 11 23.13 -22.02 -8.39
C PRO A 11 23.24 -20.59 -8.96
N GLN A 12 23.85 -20.45 -10.13
CA GLN A 12 23.97 -19.18 -10.86
C GLN A 12 22.61 -18.69 -11.37
N MET A 13 21.74 -19.59 -11.84
CA MET A 13 20.39 -19.23 -12.26
C MET A 13 19.52 -18.84 -11.05
N ASN A 14 19.56 -19.64 -9.97
CA ASN A 14 18.81 -19.37 -8.74
C ASN A 14 19.16 -18.00 -8.13
N ASN A 15 20.45 -17.67 -8.03
CA ASN A 15 20.87 -16.37 -7.49
C ASN A 15 20.38 -15.20 -8.35
N ARG A 16 20.35 -15.34 -9.68
CA ARG A 16 19.82 -14.32 -10.58
C ARG A 16 18.32 -14.12 -10.39
N LEU A 17 17.55 -15.21 -10.30
CA LEU A 17 16.10 -15.14 -10.06
C LEU A 17 15.78 -14.49 -8.71
N LEU A 18 16.55 -14.80 -7.67
CA LEU A 18 16.42 -14.15 -6.36
C LEU A 18 16.71 -12.64 -6.43
N GLN A 19 17.73 -12.23 -7.17
CA GLN A 19 18.02 -10.80 -7.35
C GLN A 19 16.93 -10.08 -8.12
N TYR A 20 16.40 -10.67 -9.20
CA TYR A 20 15.29 -10.08 -9.96
C TYR A 20 14.02 -9.97 -9.13
N THR A 21 13.65 -11.03 -8.41
CA THR A 21 12.45 -11.01 -7.56
C THR A 21 12.56 -9.96 -6.46
N VAL A 22 13.68 -9.90 -5.74
CA VAL A 22 13.93 -8.86 -4.73
C VAL A 22 13.90 -7.46 -5.36
N GLN A 23 14.66 -7.22 -6.43
CA GLN A 23 14.72 -5.92 -7.09
C GLN A 23 13.35 -5.45 -7.59
N THR A 24 12.59 -6.31 -8.25
CA THR A 24 11.25 -5.96 -8.75
C THR A 24 10.29 -5.68 -7.60
N THR A 25 10.32 -6.45 -6.51
CA THR A 25 9.46 -6.18 -5.35
C THR A 25 9.79 -4.86 -4.67
N THR A 26 11.07 -4.54 -4.49
CA THR A 26 11.51 -3.26 -3.91
C THR A 26 11.10 -2.08 -4.79
N THR A 27 11.36 -2.15 -6.09
CA THR A 27 10.97 -1.07 -7.02
C THR A 27 9.45 -0.86 -7.07
N MET A 28 8.65 -1.93 -7.02
CA MET A 28 7.20 -1.81 -6.98
C MET A 28 6.71 -1.18 -5.67
N LEU A 29 7.28 -1.56 -4.52
CA LEU A 29 6.96 -0.95 -3.22
C LEU A 29 7.29 0.54 -3.21
N ASP A 30 8.46 0.94 -3.72
CA ASP A 30 8.87 2.34 -3.79
C ASP A 30 7.87 3.17 -4.62
N ILE A 31 7.45 2.64 -5.78
CA ILE A 31 6.43 3.29 -6.64
C ILE A 31 5.09 3.42 -5.89
N VAL A 32 4.63 2.36 -5.22
CA VAL A 32 3.37 2.39 -4.47
C VAL A 32 3.42 3.45 -3.36
N ILE A 33 4.51 3.52 -2.60
CA ILE A 33 4.70 4.50 -1.54
C ILE A 33 4.68 5.92 -2.11
N ILE A 34 5.39 6.17 -3.21
CA ILE A 34 5.41 7.47 -3.88
C ILE A 34 4.01 7.88 -4.33
N LEU A 35 3.26 6.97 -4.97
CA LEU A 35 1.90 7.24 -5.44
C LEU A 35 0.97 7.61 -4.29
N LEU A 36 1.08 6.93 -3.14
CA LEU A 36 0.27 7.23 -1.96
C LEU A 36 0.61 8.59 -1.37
N LEU A 37 1.90 8.94 -1.28
CA LEU A 37 2.33 10.25 -0.80
C LEU A 37 1.84 11.36 -1.72
N VAL A 38 1.97 11.19 -3.04
CA VAL A 38 1.47 12.15 -4.04
C VAL A 38 -0.05 12.29 -3.94
N ALA A 39 -0.78 11.18 -3.80
CA ALA A 39 -2.22 11.22 -3.61
C ALA A 39 -2.61 12.00 -2.35
N LEU A 40 -1.93 11.79 -1.23
CA LEU A 40 -2.17 12.52 0.03
C LEU A 40 -1.90 14.03 -0.12
N VAL A 41 -0.81 14.40 -0.78
CA VAL A 41 -0.44 15.80 -1.06
C VAL A 41 -1.47 16.48 -1.96
N ILE A 42 -2.10 15.77 -2.89
CA ILE A 42 -3.15 16.29 -3.77
C ILE A 42 -4.51 16.33 -3.07
N GLN A 43 -4.85 15.30 -2.30
CA GLN A 43 -6.13 15.17 -1.60
C GLN A 43 -6.32 16.24 -0.52
N PHE A 44 -5.27 16.59 0.22
CA PHE A 44 -5.33 17.62 1.26
C PHE A 44 -5.84 18.99 0.74
N PRO A 45 -5.21 19.61 -0.28
CA PRO A 45 -5.68 20.88 -0.82
C PRO A 45 -7.06 20.77 -1.46
N ILE A 46 -7.38 19.67 -2.15
CA ILE A 46 -8.72 19.44 -2.71
C ILE A 46 -9.78 19.40 -1.60
N GLY A 47 -9.51 18.68 -0.51
CA GLY A 47 -10.40 18.63 0.64
C GLY A 47 -10.62 20.00 1.27
N ILE A 48 -9.56 20.81 1.40
CA ILE A 48 -9.66 22.18 1.93
C ILE A 48 -10.55 23.04 1.02
N LEU A 49 -10.36 22.97 -0.30
CA LEU A 49 -11.20 23.70 -1.26
C LEU A 49 -12.67 23.31 -1.13
N LEU A 50 -12.96 22.01 -1.05
CA LEU A 50 -14.32 21.50 -0.87
C LEU A 50 -14.94 21.93 0.46
N TYR A 51 -14.17 21.94 1.55
CA TYR A 51 -14.64 22.45 2.84
C TYR A 51 -15.00 23.93 2.76
N LEU A 52 -14.12 24.74 2.15
CA LEU A 52 -14.37 26.18 2.00
C LEU A 52 -15.58 26.45 1.09
N ASP A 53 -15.73 25.68 0.02
CA ASP A 53 -16.88 25.79 -0.87
C ASP A 53 -18.19 25.40 -0.17
N ALA A 54 -18.20 24.27 0.55
CA ALA A 54 -19.34 23.84 1.35
C ALA A 54 -19.71 24.85 2.44
N LYS A 55 -18.71 25.48 3.07
CA LYS A 55 -18.91 26.55 4.05
C LYS A 55 -19.47 27.82 3.43
N ARG A 56 -19.07 28.16 2.19
CA ARG A 56 -19.65 29.30 1.44
C ARG A 56 -21.09 29.06 1.03
N LEU A 57 -21.45 27.81 0.76
CA LEU A 57 -22.80 27.38 0.37
C LEU A 57 -23.72 27.09 1.57
N ASP A 58 -23.26 27.31 2.81
CA ASP A 58 -24.00 27.03 4.05
C ASP A 58 -24.55 25.59 4.12
N LEU A 59 -23.81 24.64 3.57
CA LEU A 59 -24.19 23.23 3.58
C LEU A 59 -24.09 22.67 5.01
N LYS A 60 -25.01 21.76 5.36
CA LYS A 60 -24.93 21.05 6.63
C LYS A 60 -23.67 20.18 6.66
N ASN A 61 -22.89 20.33 7.72
CA ASN A 61 -21.70 19.52 8.02
C ASN A 61 -20.60 19.60 6.94
N PRO A 62 -19.99 20.78 6.71
CA PRO A 62 -18.92 20.96 5.71
C PRO A 62 -17.69 20.06 5.97
N GLU A 63 -17.47 19.64 7.21
CA GLU A 63 -16.42 18.68 7.60
C GLU A 63 -16.55 17.33 6.89
N LEU A 64 -17.76 16.89 6.53
CA LEU A 64 -17.97 15.62 5.82
C LEU A 64 -17.38 15.64 4.41
N TYR A 65 -17.34 16.80 3.75
CA TYR A 65 -16.75 16.95 2.42
C TYR A 65 -15.23 16.86 2.45
N TRP A 66 -14.60 17.37 3.50
CA TRP A 66 -13.17 17.22 3.73
C TRP A 66 -12.82 15.77 4.09
N LEU A 67 -13.57 15.17 5.02
CA LEU A 67 -13.36 13.78 5.44
C LEU A 67 -13.60 12.79 4.30
N GLY A 68 -14.60 13.02 3.44
CA GLY A 68 -14.88 12.17 2.28
C GLY A 68 -13.71 12.09 1.28
N VAL A 69 -12.83 13.09 1.24
CA VAL A 69 -11.64 13.11 0.38
C VAL A 69 -10.44 12.43 1.04
N ILE A 70 -10.28 12.57 2.35
CA ILE A 70 -9.12 12.04 3.10
C ILE A 70 -9.33 10.58 3.56
N VAL A 71 -10.55 10.20 3.94
CA VAL A 71 -10.88 8.84 4.44
C VAL A 71 -10.55 7.72 3.44
N PRO A 72 -10.77 7.86 2.12
CA PRO A 72 -10.33 6.86 1.15
C PRO A 72 -8.82 6.55 1.25
N ALA A 73 -7.97 7.57 1.47
CA ALA A 73 -6.54 7.33 1.74
C ALA A 73 -6.28 6.73 3.12
N GLY A 74 -7.09 7.07 4.13
CA GLY A 74 -7.08 6.40 5.43
C GLY A 74 -7.33 4.89 5.32
N GLY A 75 -8.29 4.48 4.48
CA GLY A 75 -8.56 3.06 4.20
C GLY A 75 -7.37 2.33 3.60
N PHE A 76 -6.62 2.98 2.70
CA PHE A 76 -5.37 2.42 2.16
C PHE A 76 -4.29 2.24 3.24
N ALA A 77 -4.11 3.21 4.13
CA ALA A 77 -3.15 3.07 5.23
C ALA A 77 -3.49 1.90 6.16
N VAL A 78 -4.78 1.71 6.48
CA VAL A 78 -5.24 0.57 7.30
C VAL A 78 -5.00 -0.76 6.59
N ILE A 79 -5.23 -0.85 5.28
CA ILE A 79 -4.95 -2.07 4.49
C ILE A 79 -3.45 -2.37 4.48
N LEU A 80 -2.60 -1.36 4.25
CA LEU A 80 -1.15 -1.54 4.26
C LEU A 80 -0.64 -1.96 5.63
N TYR A 81 -1.15 -1.33 6.69
CA TYR A 81 -0.85 -1.71 8.07
C TYR A 81 -1.29 -3.14 8.39
N TYR A 82 -2.51 -3.51 8.02
CA TYR A 82 -2.99 -4.88 8.17
C TYR A 82 -2.10 -5.88 7.41
N LEU A 83 -1.67 -5.55 6.19
CA LEU A 83 -0.79 -6.41 5.39
C LEU A 83 0.64 -6.47 5.93
N SER A 84 1.18 -5.39 6.51
CA SER A 84 2.49 -5.40 7.19
C SER A 84 2.46 -6.28 8.42
N GLU A 85 1.40 -6.17 9.23
CA GLU A 85 1.25 -6.94 10.46
C GLU A 85 0.77 -8.37 10.22
N ARG A 86 0.19 -8.69 9.06
CA ARG A 86 -0.37 -10.03 8.74
C ARG A 86 0.62 -11.16 9.01
N LYS A 87 1.91 -10.96 8.73
CA LYS A 87 2.95 -11.98 8.97
C LYS A 87 3.25 -12.15 10.46
N THR A 88 3.08 -11.09 11.24
CA THR A 88 3.30 -11.05 12.69
C THR A 88 2.10 -11.61 13.47
N LEU A 89 0.89 -11.48 12.92
CA LEU A 89 -0.37 -11.98 13.50
C LEU A 89 -0.53 -13.52 13.39
N LEU A 90 0.26 -14.20 12.57
CA LEU A 90 0.25 -15.66 12.41
C LEU A 90 0.96 -16.44 13.55
N LYS A 91 1.38 -15.77 14.65
CA LYS A 91 2.14 -16.41 15.74
C LYS A 91 1.55 -16.20 17.14
N ASN A 92 0.23 -16.02 17.24
CA ASN A 92 -0.48 -16.11 18.51
C ASN A 92 -1.58 -17.18 18.38
N GLU A 93 -1.18 -18.42 18.09
CA GLU A 93 -2.04 -19.54 18.49
C GLU A 93 -2.01 -19.58 20.03
N PRO A 94 -3.15 -19.39 20.72
CA PRO A 94 -3.19 -19.76 22.12
C PRO A 94 -2.95 -21.27 22.19
N GLU A 95 -1.84 -21.68 22.79
CA GLU A 95 -1.63 -23.04 23.26
C GLU A 95 -2.86 -23.42 24.08
N MET A 96 -3.73 -24.26 23.53
CA MET A 96 -4.83 -24.84 24.30
C MET A 96 -4.27 -26.02 25.10
N PRO A 97 -4.45 -26.04 26.44
CA PRO A 97 -4.04 -27.15 27.32
C PRO A 97 -4.82 -28.44 27.06
#